data_AF-A0A3M4W4N0-F1
#
_entry.id   AF-A0A3M4W4N0-F1
#
_cell.length_a   1.000
_cell.length_b   1.000
_cell.length_c   1.000
_cell.angle_alpha   90.00
_cell.angle_beta   90.00
_cell.angle_gamma   90.00
#
_symmetry.space_group_name_H-M   'P 1'
#
loop_
_entity.id
_entity.type
_entity.pdbx_description
1 polymer ?
#
loop_
_entity_poly.entity_id
_entity_poly.type
_entity_poly.pdbx_seq_one_letter_code
_entity_poly.pdbx_strand_id
1 'polypeptide(L)'
;MYPLNPSAPCTEQFEALVFNRHHRALRAVTCDAQAWFCLSDLARLMGKMLDERATLKLDPDQRRTAWLHAHGRWEKCMLLSESGVFAMLVHHYIPENRALRHWLTHEVLPVLHQQHAVKGDQPNLNQMQWFGNALSVLQWRSESWIRFRDVPHVVMEVAPQPRRGIWRKLLEALGGKRFVM
;
A
#
# COMPACT_ATOMS: atom_id res chain seq x y z
N MET A 1 0.98 0.69 -26.00
CA MET A 1 0.48 2.06 -25.76
C MET A 1 -0.91 1.96 -25.17
N TYR A 2 -1.08 2.20 -23.88
CA TYR A 2 -2.41 2.27 -23.27
C TYR A 2 -3.01 3.65 -23.56
N PRO A 3 -4.26 3.75 -24.05
CA PRO A 3 -4.89 5.03 -24.29
C PRO A 3 -5.13 5.73 -22.94
N LEU A 4 -4.70 6.98 -22.83
CA LEU A 4 -5.05 7.88 -21.75
C LEU A 4 -6.57 8.09 -21.81
N ASN A 5 -7.30 7.44 -20.91
CA ASN A 5 -8.74 7.61 -20.76
C ASN A 5 -9.00 9.05 -20.27
N PRO A 6 -9.64 9.93 -21.08
CA PRO A 6 -9.91 11.29 -20.66
C PRO A 6 -11.06 11.25 -19.66
N SER A 7 -10.73 11.60 -18.41
CA SER A 7 -11.70 11.92 -17.35
C SER A 7 -12.75 10.84 -17.08
N ALA A 8 -12.36 9.75 -16.41
CA ALA A 8 -13.31 9.12 -15.50
C ALA A 8 -13.82 10.19 -14.51
N PRO A 9 -15.11 10.22 -14.14
CA PRO A 9 -15.55 11.05 -13.03
C PRO A 9 -14.64 10.73 -11.84
N CYS A 10 -14.13 11.76 -11.18
CA CYS A 10 -13.33 11.61 -9.97
C CYS A 10 -14.23 10.98 -8.91
N THR A 11 -14.20 9.65 -8.80
CA THR A 11 -15.06 8.86 -7.91
C THR A 11 -14.41 8.68 -6.53
N GLU A 12 -13.10 8.89 -6.43
CA GLU A 12 -12.35 8.73 -5.19
C GLU A 12 -12.70 9.86 -4.21
N GLN A 13 -13.21 9.46 -3.04
CA GLN A 13 -13.66 10.33 -1.96
C GLN A 13 -12.93 9.91 -0.68
N PHE A 14 -12.31 10.87 0.00
CA PHE A 14 -11.54 10.63 1.22
C PHE A 14 -11.90 11.62 2.33
N GLU A 15 -11.92 11.13 3.57
CA GLU A 15 -11.93 11.98 4.76
C GLU A 15 -10.51 12.50 5.01
N ALA A 16 -10.32 13.81 5.00
CA ALA A 16 -9.00 14.42 5.14
C ALA A 16 -8.61 14.64 6.61
N LEU A 17 -7.37 14.31 6.93
CA LEU A 17 -6.72 14.83 8.13
C LEU A 17 -6.25 16.26 7.86
N VAL A 18 -6.47 17.14 8.83
CA VAL A 18 -6.10 18.55 8.74
C VAL A 18 -4.94 18.84 9.67
N PHE A 19 -3.81 19.23 9.11
CA PHE A 19 -2.63 19.68 9.82
C PHE A 19 -2.53 21.20 9.75
N ASN A 20 -2.17 21.87 10.85
CA ASN A 20 -2.08 23.33 10.87
C ASN A 20 -0.64 23.78 11.11
N ARG A 21 -0.16 24.73 10.30
CA ARG A 21 1.12 25.39 10.46
C ARG A 21 0.98 26.87 10.14
N HIS A 22 1.36 27.75 11.08
CA HIS A 22 1.29 29.21 10.90
C HIS A 22 -0.08 29.70 10.38
N HIS A 23 -1.17 29.20 10.98
CA HIS A 23 -2.56 29.49 10.58
C HIS A 23 -2.93 29.07 9.15
N ARG A 24 -2.13 28.20 8.52
CA ARG A 24 -2.42 27.59 7.22
C ARG A 24 -2.68 26.10 7.43
N ALA A 25 -3.82 25.65 6.92
CA ALA A 25 -4.21 24.24 6.96
C ALA A 25 -3.58 23.48 5.79
N LEU A 26 -3.20 22.23 6.05
CA LEU A 26 -2.79 21.21 5.09
C LEU A 26 -3.68 19.99 5.24
N ARG A 27 -4.49 19.74 4.22
CA ARG A 27 -5.27 18.51 4.12
C ARG A 27 -4.42 17.41 3.52
N ALA A 28 -4.41 16.27 4.19
CA ALA A 28 -3.72 15.08 3.74
C ALA A 28 -4.55 13.81 4.01
N VAL A 29 -4.33 12.79 3.20
CA VAL A 29 -4.99 11.50 3.28
C VAL A 29 -3.99 10.38 3.05
N THR A 30 -4.27 9.20 3.59
CA THR A 30 -3.52 8.00 3.26
C THR A 30 -4.37 7.12 2.35
N CYS A 31 -3.84 6.81 1.16
CA CYS A 31 -4.48 5.97 0.14
C CYS A 31 -3.41 5.10 -0.50
N ASP A 32 -3.72 3.82 -0.76
CA ASP A 32 -2.80 2.85 -1.36
C ASP A 32 -1.44 2.74 -0.63
N ALA A 33 -1.48 2.75 0.71
CA ALA A 33 -0.29 2.75 1.58
C ALA A 33 0.66 3.95 1.38
N GLN A 34 0.19 5.03 0.74
CA GLN A 34 0.95 6.24 0.48
C GLN A 34 0.24 7.48 1.03
N ALA A 35 1.02 8.47 1.46
CA ALA A 35 0.52 9.78 1.85
C ALA A 35 0.25 10.67 0.62
N TRP A 36 -0.89 11.34 0.64
CA TRP A 36 -1.34 12.26 -0.39
C TRP A 36 -1.74 13.60 0.22
N PHE A 37 -1.35 14.70 -0.43
CA PHE A 37 -1.44 16.06 0.09
C PHE A 37 -2.16 16.98 -0.88
N CYS A 38 -3.04 17.85 -0.39
CA CYS A 38 -3.71 18.83 -1.24
C CYS A 38 -2.72 19.86 -1.80
N LEU A 39 -2.64 19.98 -3.12
CA LEU A 39 -1.76 20.91 -3.82
C LEU A 39 -2.01 22.37 -3.41
N SER A 40 -3.28 22.79 -3.36
CA SER A 40 -3.64 24.18 -3.05
C SER A 40 -3.24 24.58 -1.61
N ASP A 41 -3.27 23.63 -0.70
CA ASP A 41 -2.86 23.82 0.68
C ASP A 41 -1.33 23.90 0.78
N LEU A 42 -0.62 23.00 0.08
CA LEU A 42 0.83 23.01 -0.01
C LEU A 42 1.36 24.30 -0.65
N ALA A 43 0.73 24.76 -1.73
CA ALA A 43 1.03 26.02 -2.40
C ALA A 43 0.97 27.20 -1.42
N ARG A 44 -0.11 27.25 -0.62
CA ARG A 44 -0.26 28.23 0.46
C ARG A 44 0.86 28.09 1.48
N LEU A 45 1.23 26.90 1.92
CA LEU A 45 2.34 26.72 2.87
C LEU A 45 3.71 27.13 2.31
N MET A 46 3.94 26.90 1.03
CA MET A 46 5.15 27.31 0.32
C MET A 46 5.19 28.81 0.01
N GLY A 47 4.09 29.54 0.25
CA GLY A 47 3.98 30.95 -0.11
C GLY A 47 4.04 31.20 -1.62
N LYS A 48 3.70 30.20 -2.43
CA LYS A 48 3.81 30.23 -3.89
C LYS A 48 2.53 29.72 -4.53
N MET A 49 2.07 30.40 -5.57
CA MET A 49 0.98 29.88 -6.41
C MET A 49 1.53 28.70 -7.24
N LEU A 50 0.98 27.51 -6.99
CA LEU A 50 1.24 26.30 -7.77
C LEU A 50 -0.03 25.97 -8.54
N ASP A 51 0.01 26.22 -9.84
CA ASP A 51 -1.08 25.86 -10.74
C ASP A 51 -0.92 24.41 -11.24
N GLU A 52 -1.93 23.89 -11.94
CA GLU A 52 -1.86 22.58 -12.58
C GLU A 52 -0.63 22.42 -13.48
N ARG A 53 -0.17 23.52 -14.12
CA ARG A 53 1.05 23.53 -14.94
C ARG A 53 2.31 23.20 -14.14
N ALA A 54 2.39 23.62 -12.87
CA ALA A 54 3.53 23.28 -12.01
C ALA A 54 3.62 21.77 -11.78
N THR A 55 2.48 21.08 -11.80
CA THR A 55 2.39 19.62 -11.64
C THR A 55 2.72 18.84 -12.90
N LEU A 56 2.85 19.47 -14.07
CA LEU A 56 3.20 18.78 -15.32
C LEU A 56 4.62 18.22 -15.31
N LYS A 57 5.47 18.69 -14.39
CA LYS A 57 6.82 18.17 -14.17
C LYS A 57 6.85 16.92 -13.30
N LEU A 58 5.72 16.56 -12.70
CA LEU A 58 5.58 15.39 -11.86
C LEU A 58 5.16 14.20 -12.71
N ASP A 59 5.58 13.02 -12.27
CA ASP A 59 5.19 11.78 -12.92
C ASP A 59 3.69 11.48 -12.70
N PRO A 60 3.06 10.68 -13.57
CA PRO A 60 1.64 10.37 -13.46
C PRO A 60 1.21 9.74 -12.12
N ASP A 61 2.10 8.99 -11.45
CA ASP A 61 1.90 8.39 -10.14
C ASP A 61 2.02 9.39 -8.98
N GLN A 62 2.60 10.57 -9.23
CA GLN A 62 2.84 11.58 -8.20
C GLN A 62 1.69 12.55 -8.02
N ARG A 63 0.67 12.48 -8.89
CA ARG A 63 -0.49 13.37 -8.87
C ARG A 63 -1.76 12.58 -9.11
N ARG A 64 -2.82 12.94 -8.39
CA ARG A 64 -4.18 12.46 -8.67
C ARG A 64 -5.19 13.52 -8.35
N THR A 65 -6.42 13.34 -8.82
CA THR A 65 -7.54 14.20 -8.43
C THR A 65 -8.51 13.39 -7.60
N ALA A 66 -8.88 13.89 -6.43
CA ALA A 66 -9.80 13.24 -5.50
C ALA A 66 -10.71 14.27 -4.83
N TRP A 67 -11.85 13.83 -4.32
CA TRP A 67 -12.68 14.61 -3.44
C TRP A 67 -12.21 14.45 -2.00
N LEU A 68 -11.93 15.57 -1.33
CA LEU A 68 -11.61 15.60 0.08
C LEU A 68 -12.78 16.17 0.87
N HIS A 69 -13.19 15.46 1.91
CA HIS A 69 -14.06 16.01 2.95
C HIS A 69 -13.21 16.62 4.05
N ALA A 70 -13.44 17.91 4.32
CA ALA A 70 -12.86 18.62 5.45
C ALA A 70 -13.80 19.73 5.88
N HIS A 71 -13.86 20.01 7.19
CA HIS A 71 -14.70 21.09 7.75
C HIS A 71 -16.17 21.05 7.31
N GLY A 72 -16.73 19.84 7.13
CA GLY A 72 -18.13 19.65 6.74
C GLY A 72 -18.43 19.94 5.26
N ARG A 73 -17.40 20.04 4.41
CA ARG A 73 -17.56 20.29 2.97
C ARG A 73 -16.70 19.34 2.15
N TRP A 74 -17.26 18.94 1.01
CA TRP A 74 -16.56 18.18 -0.01
C TRP A 74 -15.96 19.11 -1.05
N GLU A 75 -14.66 18.99 -1.28
CA GLU A 75 -13.93 19.79 -2.26
C GLU A 75 -13.10 18.89 -3.19
N LYS A 76 -13.24 19.10 -4.50
CA LYS A 76 -12.41 18.44 -5.50
C LYS A 76 -11.01 19.05 -5.46
N CYS A 77 -10.02 18.24 -5.12
CA CYS A 77 -8.64 18.67 -4.92
C CYS A 77 -7.68 17.90 -5.83
N MET A 78 -6.67 18.59 -6.33
CA MET A 78 -5.47 17.93 -6.86
C MET A 78 -4.59 17.53 -5.69
N LEU A 79 -4.26 16.24 -5.63
CA LEU A 79 -3.41 15.66 -4.60
C LEU A 79 -2.03 15.35 -5.17
N LEU A 80 -1.02 15.56 -4.35
CA LEU A 80 0.35 15.15 -4.61
C LEU A 80 0.73 14.00 -3.69
N SER A 81 1.38 12.99 -4.23
CA SER A 81 1.98 11.94 -3.42
C SER A 81 3.12 12.50 -2.56
N GLU A 82 3.59 11.74 -1.57
CA GLU A 82 4.79 12.09 -0.79
C GLU A 82 5.99 12.43 -1.70
N SER A 83 6.28 11.59 -2.71
CA SER A 83 7.37 11.84 -3.66
C SER A 83 7.14 13.10 -4.48
N GLY A 84 5.89 13.36 -4.92
CA GLY A 84 5.52 14.57 -5.64
C GLY A 84 5.68 15.85 -4.81
N VAL A 85 5.36 15.80 -3.51
CA VAL A 85 5.58 16.94 -2.59
C VAL A 85 7.06 17.27 -2.49
N PHE A 86 7.93 16.28 -2.26
CA PHE A 86 9.37 16.52 -2.19
C PHE A 86 9.96 16.99 -3.53
N ALA A 87 9.50 16.43 -4.65
CA ALA A 87 9.86 16.92 -5.98
C ALA A 87 9.48 18.41 -6.14
N MET A 88 8.30 18.82 -5.66
CA MET A 88 7.88 20.22 -5.71
C MET A 88 8.73 21.15 -4.84
N LEU A 89 9.10 20.72 -3.64
CA LEU A 89 9.99 21.47 -2.76
C LEU A 89 11.38 21.67 -3.39
N VAL A 90 11.88 20.69 -4.15
CA VAL A 90 13.15 20.76 -4.86
C VAL A 90 13.05 21.66 -6.10
N HIS A 91 12.03 21.46 -6.95
CA HIS A 91 11.81 22.25 -8.15
C HIS A 91 11.50 23.72 -7.85
N HIS A 92 10.94 24.01 -6.68
CA HIS A 92 10.60 25.34 -6.21
C HIS A 92 11.32 25.63 -4.90
N TYR A 93 12.65 25.58 -4.98
CA TYR A 93 13.51 25.87 -3.86
C TYR A 93 13.27 27.30 -3.34
N ILE A 94 12.82 27.37 -2.09
CA ILE A 94 12.65 28.59 -1.30
C ILE A 94 13.33 28.25 0.04
N PRO A 95 14.35 29.01 0.50
CA PRO A 95 15.08 28.69 1.73
C PRO A 95 14.17 28.50 2.95
N GLU A 96 13.10 29.28 3.04
CA GLU A 96 12.08 29.23 4.08
C GLU A 96 11.32 27.90 4.10
N ASN A 97 11.28 27.17 2.97
CA ASN A 97 10.68 25.85 2.87
C ASN A 97 11.50 24.74 3.53
N ARG A 98 12.73 25.01 4.00
CA ARG A 98 13.48 24.03 4.81
C ARG A 98 12.71 23.65 6.07
N ALA A 99 12.09 24.63 6.72
CA ALA A 99 11.24 24.40 7.89
C ALA A 99 9.94 23.66 7.51
N LEU A 100 9.38 23.93 6.33
CA LEU A 100 8.22 23.19 5.82
C LEU A 100 8.57 21.73 5.55
N ARG A 101 9.70 21.45 4.90
CA ARG A 101 10.21 20.09 4.68
C ARG A 101 10.40 19.36 6.00
N HIS A 102 11.04 20.00 6.98
CA HIS A 102 11.26 19.41 8.29
C HIS A 102 9.94 19.05 8.98
N TRP A 103 8.98 19.98 8.99
CA TRP A 103 7.65 19.78 9.55
C TRP A 103 6.88 18.63 8.86
N LEU A 104 6.91 18.57 7.53
CA LEU A 104 6.30 17.46 6.78
C LEU A 104 6.90 16.11 7.18
N THR A 105 8.23 16.03 7.25
CA THR A 105 8.94 14.78 7.55
C THR A 105 8.80 14.32 8.99
N HIS A 106 8.78 15.24 9.96
CA HIS A 106 8.88 14.87 11.38
C HIS A 106 7.57 14.96 12.14
N GLU A 107 6.57 15.67 11.61
CA GLU A 107 5.27 15.84 12.28
C GLU A 107 4.13 15.25 11.46
N VAL A 108 4.08 15.55 10.15
CA VAL A 108 2.92 15.17 9.32
C VAL A 108 2.99 13.71 8.87
N LEU A 109 4.09 13.31 8.23
CA LEU A 109 4.26 11.96 7.70
C LEU A 109 4.20 10.87 8.78
N PRO A 110 4.81 11.04 9.97
CA PRO A 110 4.68 10.04 11.03
C PRO A 110 3.23 9.79 11.46
N VAL A 111 2.41 10.86 11.55
CA VAL A 111 0.99 10.72 11.88
C VAL A 111 0.23 9.98 10.79
N LEU A 112 0.47 10.31 9.52
CA LEU A 112 -0.16 9.63 8.37
C LEU A 112 0.24 8.15 8.31
N HIS A 113 1.53 7.83 8.52
CA HIS A 113 2.02 6.46 8.54
C HIS A 113 1.48 5.68 9.74
N GLN A 114 1.41 6.30 10.92
CA GLN A 114 0.84 5.66 12.10
C GLN A 114 -0.65 5.37 11.92
N GLN A 115 -1.43 6.31 11.38
CA GLN A 115 -2.84 6.06 11.09
C GLN A 115 -3.04 4.92 10.09
N HIS A 116 -2.17 4.83 9.08
CA HIS A 116 -2.17 3.71 8.17
C HIS A 116 -1.82 2.39 8.87
N ALA A 117 -0.77 2.39 9.70
CA ALA A 117 -0.38 1.23 10.49
C ALA A 117 -1.54 0.77 11.37
N VAL A 118 -2.18 1.66 12.15
CA VAL A 118 -3.32 1.29 13.01
C VAL A 118 -4.49 0.71 12.20
N LYS A 119 -4.76 1.20 10.98
CA LYS A 119 -5.78 0.62 10.11
C LYS A 119 -5.37 -0.76 9.54
N GLY A 120 -4.09 -0.94 9.19
CA GLY A 120 -3.55 -2.18 8.62
C GLY A 120 -3.11 -3.22 9.66
N ASP A 121 -3.01 -2.84 10.92
CA ASP A 121 -2.56 -3.67 12.04
C ASP A 121 -3.74 -4.37 12.74
N GLN A 122 -4.96 -4.20 12.23
CA GLN A 122 -6.11 -4.97 12.70
C GLN A 122 -6.05 -6.39 12.13
N PRO A 123 -5.89 -7.41 12.99
CA PRO A 123 -5.95 -8.80 12.54
C PRO A 123 -7.35 -9.08 11.99
N ASN A 124 -7.44 -9.43 10.70
CA ASN A 124 -8.71 -9.79 10.07
C ASN A 124 -8.78 -11.30 9.89
N LEU A 125 -9.81 -11.93 10.47
CA LEU A 125 -10.05 -13.35 10.28
C LEU A 125 -10.93 -13.56 9.04
N ASN A 126 -10.36 -14.14 7.99
CA ASN A 126 -11.07 -14.51 6.78
C ASN A 126 -11.23 -16.03 6.68
N GLN A 127 -12.26 -16.44 5.94
CA GLN A 127 -12.48 -17.85 5.61
C GLN A 127 -11.98 -18.12 4.18
N MET A 128 -10.98 -18.99 4.05
CA MET A 128 -10.41 -19.39 2.77
C MET A 128 -10.90 -20.79 2.41
N GLN A 129 -11.37 -20.98 1.17
CA GLN A 129 -11.66 -22.31 0.65
C GLN A 129 -10.36 -22.97 0.17
N TRP A 130 -10.02 -24.12 0.75
CA TRP A 130 -8.81 -24.89 0.46
C TRP A 130 -9.19 -26.36 0.29
N PHE A 131 -9.04 -26.89 -0.92
CA PHE A 131 -9.36 -28.29 -1.28
C PHE A 131 -10.74 -28.80 -0.77
N GLY A 132 -11.76 -27.94 -0.79
CA GLY A 132 -13.12 -28.30 -0.35
C GLY A 132 -13.37 -28.12 1.15
N ASN A 133 -12.35 -27.74 1.92
CA ASN A 133 -12.46 -27.37 3.33
C ASN A 133 -12.37 -25.85 3.50
N ALA A 134 -13.11 -25.32 4.47
CA ALA A 134 -13.05 -23.90 4.81
C ALA A 134 -12.07 -23.66 5.96
N LEU A 135 -10.92 -23.05 5.66
CA LEU A 135 -9.87 -22.72 6.63
C LEU A 135 -10.05 -21.31 7.18
N SER A 136 -9.85 -21.16 8.49
CA SER A 136 -9.74 -19.84 9.11
C SER A 136 -8.32 -19.29 8.91
N VAL A 137 -8.19 -18.20 8.17
CA VAL A 137 -6.93 -17.53 7.88
C VAL A 137 -6.93 -16.15 8.52
N LEU A 138 -5.96 -15.89 9.36
CA LEU A 138 -5.72 -14.58 9.92
C LEU A 138 -4.85 -13.77 8.94
N GLN A 139 -5.43 -12.73 8.37
CA GLN A 139 -4.73 -11.72 7.58
C GLN A 139 -4.15 -10.67 8.53
N TRP A 140 -2.83 -10.54 8.55
CA TRP A 140 -2.15 -9.51 9.33
C TRP A 140 -0.88 -9.05 8.62
N ARG A 141 -0.71 -7.73 8.43
CA ARG A 141 0.47 -7.11 7.77
C ARG A 141 0.82 -7.74 6.41
N SER A 142 -0.19 -8.06 5.61
CA SER A 142 -0.06 -8.72 4.30
C SER A 142 0.44 -10.17 4.35
N GLU A 143 0.45 -10.79 5.53
CA GLU A 143 0.75 -12.20 5.73
C GLU A 143 -0.52 -12.98 6.11
N SER A 144 -0.59 -14.22 5.62
CA SER A 144 -1.68 -15.15 5.91
C SER A 144 -1.21 -16.16 6.96
N TRP A 145 -1.77 -16.05 8.15
CA TRP A 145 -1.47 -16.92 9.27
C TRP A 145 -2.58 -17.96 9.42
N ILE A 146 -2.22 -19.23 9.37
CA ILE A 146 -3.11 -20.33 9.75
C ILE A 146 -2.86 -20.72 11.21
N ARG A 147 -3.92 -21.10 11.93
CA ARG A 147 -3.73 -21.62 13.29
C ARG A 147 -2.88 -22.88 13.20
N PHE A 148 -1.92 -23.03 14.09
CA PHE A 148 -1.04 -24.21 14.09
C PHE A 148 -1.83 -25.54 14.19
N ARG A 149 -2.99 -25.54 14.88
CA ARG A 149 -3.91 -26.69 14.96
C ARG A 149 -4.54 -27.08 13.62
N ASP A 150 -4.62 -26.16 12.67
CA ASP A 150 -5.22 -26.38 11.36
C ASP A 150 -4.18 -26.87 10.33
N VAL A 151 -2.88 -26.74 10.63
CA VAL A 151 -1.75 -27.19 9.77
C VAL A 151 -1.87 -28.66 9.35
N PRO A 152 -2.23 -29.63 10.21
CA PRO A 152 -2.39 -31.02 9.78
C PRO A 152 -3.42 -31.18 8.65
N HIS A 153 -4.52 -30.43 8.67
CA HIS A 153 -5.54 -30.48 7.62
C HIS A 153 -5.03 -29.89 6.29
N VAL A 154 -4.11 -28.91 6.35
CA VAL A 154 -3.45 -28.33 5.17
C VAL A 154 -2.42 -29.28 4.56
N VAL A 155 -1.63 -29.95 5.41
CA VAL A 155 -0.49 -30.79 4.99
C VAL A 155 -0.92 -32.20 4.58
N MET A 156 -1.95 -32.77 5.22
CA MET A 156 -2.39 -34.14 4.93
C MET A 156 -2.97 -34.33 3.52
N GLU A 157 -3.45 -33.26 2.87
CA GLU A 157 -3.98 -33.31 1.50
C GLU A 157 -2.93 -33.02 0.41
N VAL A 158 -1.76 -32.48 0.78
CA VAL A 158 -0.61 -32.27 -0.13
C VAL A 158 0.32 -33.49 -0.18
N ALA A 159 0.08 -34.51 0.66
CA ALA A 159 0.81 -35.77 0.56
C ALA A 159 0.66 -36.31 -0.88
N PRO A 160 1.75 -36.42 -1.66
CA PRO A 160 1.65 -37.01 -2.97
C PRO A 160 1.08 -38.41 -2.77
N GLN A 161 -0.04 -38.70 -3.44
CA GLN A 161 -0.55 -40.06 -3.53
C GLN A 161 0.64 -40.96 -3.85
N PRO A 162 0.97 -41.96 -3.01
CA PRO A 162 2.09 -42.82 -3.29
C PRO A 162 1.77 -43.49 -4.62
N ARG A 163 2.45 -43.06 -5.69
CA ARG A 163 2.42 -43.73 -6.98
C ARG A 163 2.99 -45.12 -6.74
N ARG A 164 2.09 -46.06 -6.42
CA ARG A 164 2.34 -47.50 -6.47
C ARG A 164 2.87 -47.77 -7.88
N GLY A 165 4.14 -48.14 -8.02
CA GLY A 165 4.54 -48.87 -9.23
C GLY A 165 5.99 -48.90 -9.66
N ILE A 166 6.87 -47.95 -9.29
CA ILE A 166 8.19 -47.88 -9.95
C ILE A 166 9.37 -48.02 -8.99
N TRP A 167 9.29 -47.48 -7.77
CA TRP A 167 10.42 -47.50 -6.83
C TRP A 167 10.74 -48.88 -6.24
N ARG A 168 9.78 -49.82 -6.16
CA ARG A 168 10.06 -51.22 -5.79
C ARG A 168 10.89 -51.96 -6.84
N LYS A 169 10.60 -51.76 -8.14
CA LYS A 169 11.33 -52.41 -9.24
C LYS A 169 12.77 -51.89 -9.37
N LEU A 170 13.00 -50.62 -9.07
CA LEU A 170 14.35 -50.04 -9.07
C LEU A 170 15.21 -50.55 -7.90
N LEU A 171 14.61 -50.77 -6.72
CA LEU A 171 15.32 -51.34 -5.56
C LEU A 171 15.58 -52.85 -5.73
N GLU A 172 14.69 -53.59 -6.40
CA GLU A 172 14.91 -55.00 -6.74
C GLU A 172 15.99 -55.19 -7.83
N ALA A 173 16.14 -54.25 -8.77
CA ALA A 173 17.19 -54.30 -9.80
C ALA A 173 18.60 -53.99 -9.26
N LEU A 174 18.71 -53.29 -8.12
CA LEU A 174 19.98 -52.92 -7.49
C LEU A 174 20.42 -53.90 -6.38
N GLY A 175 19.59 -54.87 -5.99
CA GLY A 175 19.87 -55.82 -4.90
C GLY A 175 20.46 -57.16 -5.33
N GLY A 176 20.80 -57.35 -6.60
CA GLY A 176 21.03 -58.67 -7.19
C GLY A 176 22.47 -59.09 -7.50
N LYS A 177 23.46 -58.84 -6.62
CA LYS A 177 24.73 -59.60 -6.63
C LYS A 177 25.30 -59.78 -5.22
N ARG A 178 25.17 -61.00 -4.69
CA ARG A 178 25.90 -61.53 -3.52
C ARG A 178 26.56 -62.85 -3.92
N PHE A 179 27.89 -62.89 -3.85
CA PHE A 179 28.80 -64.04 -3.71
C PHE A 179 30.07 -63.38 -3.12
N VAL A 180 30.48 -63.52 -1.86
CA VAL A 180 30.87 -64.70 -1.05
C VAL A 180 31.76 -65.67 -1.82
N MET A 181 33.07 -65.57 -1.49
CA MET A 181 34.21 -66.47 -1.70
C MET A 181 34.51 -66.97 -3.12
#